data_AF-A0A9E3UT73-F1
#
_entry.id   AF-A0A9E3UT73-F1
#
_cell.length_a   1.000
_cell.length_b   1.000
_cell.length_c   1.000
_cell.angle_alpha   90.00
_cell.angle_beta   90.00
_cell.angle_gamma   90.00
#
_symmetry.space_group_name_H-M   'P 1'
#
loop_
_entity.id
_entity.type
_entity.pdbx_description
1 polymer ?
#
loop_
_entity_poly.entity_id
_entity_poly.type
_entity_poly.pdbx_seq_one_letter_code
_entity_poly.pdbx_strand_id
1 'polypeptide(L)'
;MNPSFLRHTLTAAALLIGVGAPAQWRQQTVELRPGWNAVYLEVQPEPAGSDALFAGLPVESVWAWNRSGASAEFIQDPTQLIVGQADWLTYLPPQHPAAGQTSLHALSGGRAYLVRIPDGTAPFPWTVTGRPVLRTPAWVPDSWTLTGFAVREANPPSIRDLLAGSSAHAGQPVLRLGTTGRWEPVPTANAPMRPGEAFWVRTAGASDFAGPVDVRLTDRTGLLFGGDLVEQEILIVHRGAQSRSVTVTPIASAGAPAGQTPVAGPVPLSYRVAGSGAGEPAWQPWTAALQRTLAAGETWRLRIAVRRRDLPASGGASALFQSLLEVTESGGGRWTIPVSAARAGVAGGTSVGAAQGGATTSGRAGLWVGSARIEAVNQPSHPGNPTLPRPTPAAFEFRLLVHVDGEGRARLLQKVLQMHQPATYRPDPENPGRRIVDEPGRTVLLTDDALASQYSGSAVRDGRGVGRRLSSAAFGPGTPVLLGGGTFGTGTLTGEVVVEHDDPLNPFVHRYHPDHDNLTERFDAALPEGRESFRVARTVTLEFTDDDPEGLPWAGWGDLHLGGRYRERIDGLHRHPLQVFGTFRLQRASAVPVLNDGR
;
A
#
# COMPACT_ATOMS: atom_id res chain seq x y z
N MET A 1 -48.87 -42.73 26.12
CA MET A 1 -47.64 -43.53 25.92
C MET A 1 -46.47 -42.57 25.80
N ASN A 2 -45.39 -42.80 26.53
CA ASN A 2 -44.04 -42.22 26.35
C ASN A 2 -43.17 -43.30 25.66
N PRO A 3 -41.92 -43.04 25.18
CA PRO A 3 -41.10 -41.81 25.17
C PRO A 3 -40.88 -41.32 23.70
N SER A 4 -39.81 -40.64 23.22
CA SER A 4 -38.51 -40.20 23.77
C SER A 4 -37.89 -38.99 23.03
N PHE A 5 -37.13 -38.19 23.80
CA PHE A 5 -35.92 -37.40 23.46
C PHE A 5 -35.36 -37.41 22.02
N LEU A 6 -35.08 -36.21 21.49
CA LEU A 6 -33.68 -35.72 21.39
C LEU A 6 -33.63 -34.18 21.34
N ARG A 7 -32.84 -33.57 22.25
CA ARG A 7 -32.49 -32.13 22.18
C ARG A 7 -31.27 -31.98 21.27
N HIS A 8 -31.29 -31.05 20.32
CA HIS A 8 -30.07 -30.60 19.62
C HIS A 8 -29.92 -29.09 19.79
N THR A 9 -29.05 -28.71 20.72
CA THR A 9 -28.54 -27.35 20.87
C THR A 9 -27.66 -26.99 19.68
N LEU A 10 -28.07 -26.00 18.89
CA LEU A 10 -27.25 -25.41 17.83
C LEU A 10 -26.17 -24.52 18.45
N THR A 11 -25.03 -25.10 18.79
CA THR A 11 -23.83 -24.35 19.19
C THR A 11 -23.19 -23.75 17.95
N ALA A 12 -23.47 -22.48 17.67
CA ALA A 12 -22.87 -21.74 16.56
C ALA A 12 -21.40 -21.39 16.86
N ALA A 13 -20.49 -22.33 16.63
CA ALA A 13 -19.06 -22.08 16.66
C ALA A 13 -18.65 -21.25 15.43
N ALA A 14 -18.52 -19.93 15.61
CA ALA A 14 -18.00 -19.04 14.58
C ALA A 14 -16.49 -19.29 14.37
N LEU A 15 -16.17 -20.21 13.45
CA LEU A 15 -14.80 -20.49 13.05
C LEU A 15 -14.24 -19.33 12.23
N LEU A 16 -13.64 -18.35 12.90
CA LEU A 16 -12.84 -17.29 12.29
C LEU A 16 -11.59 -17.92 11.67
N ILE A 17 -11.70 -18.37 10.42
CA ILE A 17 -10.56 -18.73 9.59
C ILE A 17 -9.79 -17.43 9.33
N GLY A 18 -8.70 -17.24 10.09
CA GLY A 18 -7.85 -16.07 10.01
C GLY A 18 -7.12 -16.02 8.67
N VAL A 19 -7.69 -15.32 7.68
CA VAL A 19 -6.95 -14.86 6.51
C VAL A 19 -5.88 -13.90 7.04
N GLY A 20 -4.62 -14.34 7.02
CA GLY A 20 -3.49 -13.61 7.57
C GLY A 20 -3.27 -12.29 6.83
N ALA A 21 -3.89 -11.21 7.31
CA ALA A 21 -3.68 -9.88 6.77
C ALA A 21 -2.19 -9.49 6.94
N PRO A 22 -1.53 -8.89 5.93
CA PRO A 22 -0.17 -8.40 6.06
C PRO A 22 -0.02 -7.51 7.30
N ALA A 23 1.07 -7.70 8.04
CA ALA A 23 1.27 -7.20 9.39
C ALA A 23 2.62 -6.49 9.54
N GLN A 24 2.84 -5.90 10.70
CA GLN A 24 4.12 -5.34 11.15
C GLN A 24 4.15 -5.45 12.66
N TRP A 25 5.27 -5.88 13.21
CA TRP A 25 5.33 -6.43 14.56
C TRP A 25 6.08 -5.53 15.53
N ARG A 26 5.52 -5.39 16.72
CA ARG A 26 6.17 -4.76 17.87
C ARG A 26 6.00 -5.68 19.08
N GLN A 27 7.01 -5.72 19.93
CA GLN A 27 6.92 -6.35 21.24
C GLN A 27 6.65 -5.27 22.30
N GLN A 28 5.67 -5.53 23.15
CA GLN A 28 5.38 -4.76 24.35
C GLN A 28 5.68 -5.64 25.56
N THR A 29 6.57 -5.20 26.44
CA THR A 29 6.83 -5.87 27.71
C THR A 29 6.21 -5.07 28.84
N VAL A 30 5.52 -5.75 29.76
CA VAL A 30 4.93 -5.19 30.98
C VAL A 30 5.39 -6.03 32.15
N GLU A 31 5.94 -5.41 33.18
CA GLU A 31 6.29 -6.10 34.43
C GLU A 31 5.00 -6.37 35.24
N LEU A 32 4.64 -7.64 35.40
CA LEU A 32 3.53 -8.07 36.24
C LEU A 32 4.03 -8.35 37.65
N ARG A 33 3.31 -7.84 38.65
CA ARG A 33 3.61 -7.94 40.08
C ARG A 33 2.56 -8.80 40.79
N PRO A 34 2.87 -9.44 41.94
CA PRO A 34 1.86 -10.11 42.75
C PRO A 34 0.74 -9.13 43.11
N GLY A 35 -0.49 -9.61 43.11
CA GLY A 35 -1.68 -8.80 43.30
C GLY A 35 -2.32 -8.32 41.99
N TRP A 36 -2.96 -7.15 42.02
CA TRP A 36 -3.65 -6.58 40.85
C TRP A 36 -2.72 -5.67 40.04
N ASN A 37 -2.76 -5.79 38.71
CA ASN A 37 -2.00 -4.96 37.76
C ASN A 37 -2.96 -4.31 36.76
N ALA A 38 -2.85 -2.99 36.54
CA ALA A 38 -3.65 -2.26 35.55
C ALA A 38 -2.84 -2.08 34.26
N VAL A 39 -3.12 -2.90 33.25
CA VAL A 39 -2.32 -3.02 32.02
C VAL A 39 -3.07 -2.44 30.83
N TYR A 40 -2.39 -1.66 30.00
CA TYR A 40 -2.88 -1.18 28.70
C TYR A 40 -2.10 -1.83 27.57
N LEU A 41 -2.78 -2.38 26.56
CA LEU A 41 -2.11 -2.95 25.39
C LEU A 41 -2.02 -1.92 24.25
N GLU A 42 -0.79 -1.54 23.89
CA GLU A 42 -0.49 -0.68 22.73
C GLU A 42 -0.41 -1.46 21.41
N VAL A 43 -0.34 -2.80 21.49
CA VAL A 43 -0.32 -3.71 20.35
C VAL A 43 -1.59 -4.56 20.33
N GLN A 44 -2.12 -4.83 19.13
CA GLN A 44 -3.12 -5.88 18.90
C GLN A 44 -2.37 -7.23 18.94
N PRO A 45 -2.57 -8.08 19.96
CA PRO A 45 -1.76 -9.28 20.14
C PRO A 45 -1.97 -10.30 19.03
N GLU A 46 -0.92 -11.06 18.74
CA GLU A 46 -0.94 -12.20 17.83
C GLU A 46 -0.08 -13.35 18.42
N PRO A 47 -0.69 -14.48 18.84
CA PRO A 47 -2.13 -14.75 18.83
C PRO A 47 -2.91 -13.85 19.80
N ALA A 48 -4.19 -13.60 19.50
CA ALA A 48 -5.06 -12.77 20.35
C ALA A 48 -5.73 -13.53 21.51
N GLY A 49 -5.77 -14.86 21.47
CA GLY A 49 -6.52 -15.69 22.43
C GLY A 49 -5.96 -15.65 23.85
N SER A 50 -6.82 -15.51 24.85
CA SER A 50 -6.43 -15.39 26.27
C SER A 50 -5.61 -16.59 26.75
N ASP A 51 -6.06 -17.81 26.46
CA ASP A 51 -5.34 -19.04 26.83
C ASP A 51 -3.92 -19.09 26.26
N ALA A 52 -3.73 -18.62 25.02
CA ALA A 52 -2.43 -18.61 24.36
C ALA A 52 -1.50 -17.52 24.93
N LEU A 53 -2.05 -16.35 25.28
CA LEU A 53 -1.30 -15.21 25.84
C LEU A 53 -0.88 -15.40 27.31
N PHE A 54 -1.60 -16.25 28.05
CA PHE A 54 -1.34 -16.54 29.46
C PHE A 54 -0.87 -17.99 29.73
N ALA A 55 -0.62 -18.78 28.68
CA ALA A 55 -0.11 -20.13 28.79
C ALA A 55 1.19 -20.19 29.60
N GLY A 56 1.20 -20.98 30.67
CA GLY A 56 2.36 -21.16 31.56
C GLY A 56 2.67 -19.97 32.48
N LEU A 57 1.86 -18.90 32.48
CA LEU A 57 2.03 -17.76 33.38
C LEU A 57 1.19 -17.95 34.66
N PRO A 58 1.68 -17.51 35.84
CA PRO A 58 0.94 -17.58 37.11
C PRO A 58 -0.11 -16.47 37.18
N VAL A 59 -1.13 -16.55 36.32
CA VAL A 59 -2.27 -15.62 36.29
C VAL A 59 -3.44 -16.27 37.04
N GLU A 60 -4.09 -15.50 37.92
CA GLU A 60 -5.28 -15.94 38.67
C GLU A 60 -6.56 -15.62 37.89
N SER A 61 -6.67 -14.39 37.37
CA SER A 61 -7.76 -13.94 36.51
C SER A 61 -7.40 -12.67 35.74
N VAL A 62 -8.06 -12.42 34.60
CA VAL A 62 -7.90 -11.18 33.81
C VAL A 62 -9.27 -10.59 33.50
N TRP A 63 -9.43 -9.28 33.68
CA TRP A 63 -10.71 -8.59 33.60
C TRP A 63 -10.64 -7.43 32.61
N ALA A 64 -11.61 -7.31 31.72
CA ALA A 64 -11.72 -6.24 30.74
C ALA A 64 -13.04 -5.48 30.92
N TRP A 65 -12.95 -4.16 31.13
CA TRP A 65 -14.14 -3.30 31.28
C TRP A 65 -14.93 -3.25 29.96
N ASN A 66 -16.23 -3.51 30.02
CA ASN A 66 -17.09 -3.81 28.89
C ASN A 66 -18.40 -3.01 28.97
N ARG A 67 -18.34 -1.73 28.59
CA ARG A 67 -19.42 -0.78 28.83
C ARG A 67 -20.33 -0.48 27.63
N SER A 68 -20.40 -1.38 26.65
CA SER A 68 -21.26 -1.23 25.47
C SER A 68 -22.77 -1.27 25.77
N GLY A 69 -23.18 -1.65 26.98
CA GLY A 69 -24.60 -1.79 27.37
C GLY A 69 -25.23 -0.61 28.13
N ALA A 70 -24.57 0.55 28.24
CA ALA A 70 -24.95 1.57 29.26
C ALA A 70 -25.31 2.97 28.70
N SER A 71 -25.73 3.10 27.45
CA SER A 71 -26.14 4.40 26.87
C SER A 71 -27.43 4.33 26.05
N ALA A 72 -28.53 4.72 26.70
CA ALA A 72 -29.85 5.03 26.10
C ALA A 72 -30.62 3.89 25.41
N GLU A 73 -30.94 2.82 26.14
CA GLU A 73 -32.13 2.01 25.80
C GLU A 73 -33.39 2.78 26.21
N PHE A 74 -34.06 3.40 25.23
CA PHE A 74 -35.35 4.05 25.44
C PHE A 74 -36.43 2.95 25.52
N ILE A 75 -36.75 2.50 26.73
CA ILE A 75 -37.74 1.45 26.98
C ILE A 75 -39.13 1.92 26.50
N GLN A 76 -39.63 1.32 25.43
CA GLN A 76 -41.04 1.47 24.99
C GLN A 76 -41.94 0.33 25.47
N ASP A 77 -41.38 -0.82 25.85
CA ASP A 77 -42.13 -2.00 26.31
C ASP A 77 -41.58 -2.51 27.66
N PRO A 78 -42.36 -2.42 28.76
CA PRO A 78 -41.95 -2.89 30.08
C PRO A 78 -42.03 -4.43 30.25
N THR A 79 -42.39 -5.20 29.23
CA THR A 79 -42.56 -6.66 29.31
C THR A 79 -41.37 -7.47 28.76
N GLN A 80 -40.41 -6.83 28.07
CA GLN A 80 -39.18 -7.50 27.63
C GLN A 80 -38.05 -7.35 28.67
N LEU A 81 -37.71 -8.45 29.34
CA LEU A 81 -36.46 -8.57 30.10
C LEU A 81 -35.27 -8.63 29.13
N ILE A 82 -34.61 -7.50 28.90
CA ILE A 82 -33.33 -7.45 28.20
C ILE A 82 -32.26 -8.00 29.16
N VAL A 83 -31.59 -9.09 28.76
CA VAL A 83 -30.46 -9.64 29.51
C VAL A 83 -29.27 -8.69 29.30
N GLY A 84 -29.00 -7.86 30.30
CA GLY A 84 -27.87 -6.93 30.29
C GLY A 84 -26.54 -7.66 30.07
N GLN A 85 -25.67 -7.09 29.22
CA GLN A 85 -24.30 -7.57 29.10
C GLN A 85 -23.52 -7.29 30.39
N ALA A 86 -22.61 -8.18 30.77
CA ALA A 86 -21.76 -7.96 31.93
C ALA A 86 -20.83 -6.76 31.70
N ASP A 87 -20.81 -5.84 32.67
CA ASP A 87 -19.91 -4.68 32.72
C ASP A 87 -18.41 -5.07 32.70
N TRP A 88 -18.10 -6.32 33.07
CA TRP A 88 -16.78 -6.92 32.98
C TRP A 88 -16.83 -8.22 32.17
N LEU A 89 -15.88 -8.36 31.25
CA LEU A 89 -15.51 -9.66 30.69
C LEU A 89 -14.36 -10.24 31.53
N THR A 90 -14.41 -11.53 31.83
CA THR A 90 -13.46 -12.20 32.72
C THR A 90 -12.83 -13.39 32.03
N TYR A 91 -11.52 -13.54 32.17
CA TYR A 91 -10.76 -14.73 31.82
C TYR A 91 -10.31 -15.41 33.11
N LEU A 92 -10.59 -16.70 33.19
CA LEU A 92 -10.16 -17.61 34.24
C LEU A 92 -9.34 -18.73 33.57
N PRO A 93 -8.10 -18.99 34.02
CA PRO A 93 -7.25 -20.03 33.43
C PRO A 93 -7.92 -21.41 33.41
N PRO A 94 -7.55 -22.32 32.47
CA PRO A 94 -8.14 -23.66 32.38
C PRO A 94 -8.07 -24.51 33.66
N GLN A 95 -7.15 -24.21 34.58
CA GLN A 95 -6.99 -24.91 35.86
C GLN A 95 -7.90 -24.35 36.97
N HIS A 96 -8.56 -23.21 36.74
CA HIS A 96 -9.41 -22.55 37.72
C HIS A 96 -10.76 -23.30 37.87
N PRO A 97 -11.28 -23.53 39.09
CA PRO A 97 -12.52 -24.28 39.30
C PRO A 97 -13.75 -23.73 38.55
N ALA A 98 -13.75 -22.42 38.28
CA ALA A 98 -14.80 -21.74 37.52
C ALA A 98 -14.39 -21.39 36.06
N ALA A 99 -13.40 -22.06 35.46
CA ALA A 99 -12.92 -21.77 34.10
C ALA A 99 -14.04 -21.71 33.03
N GLY A 100 -15.10 -22.50 33.20
CA GLY A 100 -16.30 -22.47 32.34
C GLY A 100 -17.14 -21.18 32.42
N GLN A 101 -16.78 -20.22 33.27
CA GLN A 101 -17.38 -18.88 33.35
C GLN A 101 -16.57 -17.82 32.60
N THR A 102 -15.48 -18.19 31.92
CA THR A 102 -14.71 -17.28 31.08
C THR A 102 -15.58 -16.67 29.98
N SER A 103 -15.57 -15.35 29.89
CA SER A 103 -16.22 -14.53 28.85
C SER A 103 -15.22 -13.66 28.06
N LEU A 104 -13.98 -13.51 28.55
CA LEU A 104 -12.88 -12.85 27.85
C LEU A 104 -12.00 -13.89 27.14
N HIS A 105 -12.39 -14.30 25.94
CA HIS A 105 -11.66 -15.31 25.16
C HIS A 105 -10.47 -14.75 24.34
N ALA A 106 -10.41 -13.44 24.12
CA ALA A 106 -9.33 -12.79 23.38
C ALA A 106 -9.06 -11.37 23.87
N LEU A 107 -7.81 -10.92 23.72
CA LEU A 107 -7.36 -9.58 24.05
C LEU A 107 -7.23 -8.74 22.77
N SER A 108 -7.69 -7.50 22.85
CA SER A 108 -7.54 -6.46 21.84
C SER A 108 -6.54 -5.39 22.26
N GLY A 109 -5.80 -4.85 21.29
CA GLY A 109 -4.98 -3.66 21.47
C GLY A 109 -5.83 -2.38 21.54
N GLY A 110 -5.26 -1.31 22.09
CA GLY A 110 -5.99 -0.07 22.37
C GLY A 110 -7.03 -0.22 23.49
N ARG A 111 -6.84 -1.18 24.41
CA ARG A 111 -7.73 -1.49 25.54
C ARG A 111 -6.94 -1.78 26.81
N ALA A 112 -7.57 -1.50 27.95
CA ALA A 112 -7.03 -1.75 29.28
C ALA A 112 -7.65 -2.99 29.94
N TYR A 113 -6.86 -3.66 30.78
CA TYR A 113 -7.16 -4.91 31.48
C TYR A 113 -6.68 -4.83 32.93
N LEU A 114 -7.36 -5.52 33.82
CA LEU A 114 -6.87 -5.80 35.17
C LEU A 114 -6.39 -7.25 35.23
N VAL A 115 -5.10 -7.46 35.49
CA VAL A 115 -4.47 -8.78 35.58
C VAL A 115 -4.18 -9.08 37.04
N ARG A 116 -4.82 -10.12 37.58
CA ARG A 116 -4.57 -10.64 38.93
C ARG A 116 -3.50 -11.73 38.88
N ILE A 117 -2.45 -11.54 39.65
CA ILE A 117 -1.37 -12.51 39.90
C ILE A 117 -1.50 -12.98 41.36
N PRO A 118 -1.35 -14.28 41.67
CA PRO A 118 -1.41 -14.78 43.03
C PRO A 118 -0.41 -14.08 43.95
N ASP A 119 -0.84 -13.77 45.18
CA ASP A 119 0.02 -13.15 46.19
C ASP A 119 1.21 -14.06 46.51
N GLY A 120 2.40 -13.47 46.70
CA GLY A 120 3.66 -14.22 46.91
C GLY A 120 4.40 -14.62 45.63
N THR A 121 3.80 -14.45 44.44
CA THR A 121 4.51 -14.62 43.16
C THR A 121 5.58 -13.54 42.99
N ALA A 122 6.80 -13.88 42.57
CA ALA A 122 7.83 -12.88 42.26
C ALA A 122 7.45 -12.07 40.99
N PRO A 123 7.76 -10.76 40.90
CA PRO A 123 7.51 -9.99 39.69
C PRO A 123 8.20 -10.57 38.45
N PHE A 124 7.53 -10.56 37.29
CA PHE A 124 8.04 -11.12 36.05
C PHE A 124 7.62 -10.31 34.82
N PRO A 125 8.41 -10.30 33.74
CA PRO A 125 8.05 -9.64 32.49
C PRO A 125 7.04 -10.48 31.69
N TRP A 126 5.92 -9.88 31.30
CA TRP A 126 5.01 -10.40 30.29
C TRP A 126 5.24 -9.66 28.97
N THR A 127 5.72 -10.39 27.95
CA THR A 127 6.00 -9.83 26.62
C THR A 127 4.92 -10.27 25.63
N VAL A 128 4.20 -9.29 25.10
CA VAL A 128 3.15 -9.46 24.09
C VAL A 128 3.69 -9.01 22.74
N THR A 129 3.65 -9.89 21.74
CA THR A 129 3.97 -9.53 20.34
C THR A 129 2.67 -9.22 19.61
N GLY A 130 2.65 -8.16 18.81
CA GLY A 130 1.45 -7.75 18.09
C GLY A 130 1.64 -6.58 17.14
N ARG A 131 0.56 -6.17 16.48
CA ARG A 131 0.56 -5.01 15.56
C ARG A 131 0.32 -3.73 16.34
N PRO A 132 1.14 -2.66 16.21
CA PRO A 132 0.87 -1.39 16.88
C PRO A 132 -0.50 -0.81 16.54
N VAL A 133 -1.19 -0.23 17.54
CA VAL A 133 -2.52 0.35 17.38
C VAL A 133 -2.52 1.84 17.68
N LEU A 134 -2.98 2.65 16.73
CA LEU A 134 -3.08 4.12 16.84
C LEU A 134 -4.44 4.56 17.44
N ARG A 135 -5.07 3.73 18.27
CA ARG A 135 -6.42 3.98 18.78
C ARG A 135 -6.41 5.11 19.81
N THR A 136 -7.25 6.12 19.61
CA THR A 136 -7.52 7.15 20.62
C THR A 136 -8.43 6.59 21.72
N PRO A 137 -8.33 7.09 22.97
CA PRO A 137 -9.27 6.70 24.03
C PRO A 137 -10.72 7.05 23.64
N ALA A 138 -11.61 6.08 23.81
CA ALA A 138 -13.04 6.27 23.60
C ALA A 138 -13.67 6.84 24.88
N TRP A 139 -13.54 8.15 25.07
CA TRP A 139 -14.03 8.84 26.26
C TRP A 139 -15.55 8.72 26.41
N VAL A 140 -16.00 8.30 27.60
CA VAL A 140 -17.42 8.27 27.95
C VAL A 140 -17.81 9.59 28.63
N PRO A 141 -18.74 10.38 28.06
CA PRO A 141 -19.16 11.65 28.65
C PRO A 141 -19.67 11.50 30.08
N ASP A 142 -19.29 12.45 30.94
CA ASP A 142 -19.70 12.55 32.35
C ASP A 142 -19.44 11.27 33.18
N SER A 143 -18.45 10.49 32.76
CA SER A 143 -18.19 9.15 33.30
C SER A 143 -16.71 8.80 33.37
N TRP A 144 -16.46 7.59 33.87
CA TRP A 144 -15.14 7.00 34.01
C TRP A 144 -14.79 6.12 32.81
N THR A 145 -13.56 6.26 32.32
CA THR A 145 -12.97 5.45 31.25
C THR A 145 -11.68 4.81 31.77
N LEU A 146 -11.58 3.48 31.69
CA LEU A 146 -10.35 2.73 32.00
C LEU A 146 -9.48 2.67 30.74
N THR A 147 -8.37 3.39 30.72
CA THR A 147 -7.49 3.49 29.54
C THR A 147 -6.04 3.70 29.96
N GLY A 148 -5.10 3.33 29.07
CA GLY A 148 -3.73 3.81 29.12
C GLY A 148 -3.45 4.77 27.97
N PHE A 149 -2.18 5.12 27.81
CA PHE A 149 -1.70 6.06 26.81
C PHE A 149 -0.34 5.60 26.27
N ALA A 150 -0.09 5.87 24.99
CA ALA A 150 1.19 5.56 24.37
C ALA A 150 2.21 6.68 24.71
N VAL A 151 3.05 6.40 25.71
CA VAL A 151 4.11 7.31 26.21
C VAL A 151 5.49 6.66 26.06
N ARG A 152 6.54 7.47 26.05
CA ARG A 152 7.93 7.01 26.14
C ARG A 152 8.21 6.42 27.53
N GLU A 153 9.20 5.55 27.60
CA GLU A 153 9.78 5.09 28.87
C GLU A 153 10.78 6.10 29.45
N ALA A 154 11.58 6.73 28.58
CA ALA A 154 12.46 7.83 28.95
C ALA A 154 11.68 9.15 29.00
N ASN A 155 11.79 9.87 30.12
CA ASN A 155 11.11 11.14 30.40
C ASN A 155 9.59 11.12 30.11
N PRO A 156 8.82 10.23 30.75
CA PRO A 156 7.37 10.15 30.57
C PRO A 156 6.66 11.40 31.14
N PRO A 157 5.54 11.83 30.55
CA PRO A 157 4.72 12.90 31.11
C PRO A 157 4.02 12.47 32.41
N SER A 158 3.51 13.44 33.17
CA SER A 158 2.38 13.17 34.05
C SER A 158 1.08 13.14 33.22
N ILE A 159 0.07 12.40 33.69
CA ILE A 159 -1.22 12.33 32.99
C ILE A 159 -1.92 13.69 32.89
N ARG A 160 -1.63 14.61 33.83
CA ARG A 160 -2.15 15.98 33.80
C ARG A 160 -1.52 16.79 32.69
N ASP A 161 -0.20 16.69 32.49
CA ASP A 161 0.49 17.40 31.41
C ASP A 161 0.04 16.88 30.04
N LEU A 162 -0.19 15.56 29.94
CA LEU A 162 -0.70 14.93 28.72
C LEU A 162 -2.12 15.41 28.38
N LEU A 163 -3.01 15.55 29.37
CA LEU A 163 -4.41 15.93 29.18
C LEU A 163 -4.68 17.45 29.33
N ALA A 164 -3.67 18.27 29.61
CA ALA A 164 -3.81 19.71 29.91
C ALA A 164 -4.51 20.54 28.80
N GLY A 165 -4.47 20.07 27.55
CA GLY A 165 -5.16 20.72 26.43
C GLY A 165 -6.67 20.45 26.35
N SER A 166 -7.24 19.67 27.28
CA SER A 166 -8.65 19.27 27.25
C SER A 166 -9.45 19.87 28.39
N SER A 167 -10.39 20.78 28.08
CA SER A 167 -11.35 21.32 29.05
C SER A 167 -12.17 20.22 29.74
N ALA A 168 -12.54 19.16 29.01
CA ALA A 168 -13.28 18.01 29.51
C ALA A 168 -12.52 17.17 30.56
N HIS A 169 -11.19 17.32 30.65
CA HIS A 169 -10.35 16.63 31.63
C HIS A 169 -9.74 17.58 32.67
N ALA A 170 -9.87 18.90 32.47
CA ALA A 170 -9.37 19.91 33.40
C ALA A 170 -10.03 19.76 34.78
N GLY A 171 -9.21 19.65 35.83
CA GLY A 171 -9.67 19.44 37.20
C GLY A 171 -10.32 18.08 37.49
N GLN A 172 -10.45 17.18 36.51
CA GLN A 172 -11.09 15.89 36.72
C GLN A 172 -10.19 14.91 37.51
N PRO A 173 -10.78 14.03 38.33
CA PRO A 173 -10.03 13.03 39.06
C PRO A 173 -9.49 11.93 38.12
N VAL A 174 -8.29 11.45 38.46
CA VAL A 174 -7.66 10.26 37.87
C VAL A 174 -7.31 9.31 39.00
N LEU A 175 -7.60 8.02 38.84
CA LEU A 175 -7.18 6.98 39.78
C LEU A 175 -6.13 6.07 39.12
N ARG A 176 -5.06 5.78 39.88
CA ARG A 176 -4.03 4.78 39.57
C ARG A 176 -4.23 3.59 40.50
N LEU A 177 -3.85 2.40 40.05
CA LEU A 177 -3.86 1.22 40.90
C LEU A 177 -2.61 1.22 41.79
N GLY A 178 -2.80 1.32 43.11
CA GLY A 178 -1.74 1.25 44.10
C GLY A 178 -1.22 -0.18 44.31
N THR A 179 -0.04 -0.32 44.92
CA THR A 179 0.59 -1.63 45.19
C THR A 179 -0.20 -2.52 46.14
N THR A 180 -1.18 -1.97 46.86
CA THR A 180 -2.13 -2.70 47.72
C THR A 180 -3.33 -3.26 46.96
N GLY A 181 -3.39 -3.09 45.63
CA GLY A 181 -4.52 -3.47 44.79
C GLY A 181 -5.75 -2.55 44.92
N ARG A 182 -5.58 -1.37 45.53
CA ARG A 182 -6.64 -0.35 45.69
C ARG A 182 -6.46 0.77 44.67
N TRP A 183 -7.57 1.37 44.25
CA TRP A 183 -7.55 2.57 43.41
C TRP A 183 -7.27 3.80 44.28
N GLU A 184 -6.22 4.53 43.94
CA GLU A 184 -5.74 5.70 44.66
C GLU A 184 -5.75 6.92 43.74
N PRO A 185 -6.18 8.11 44.21
CA PRO A 185 -6.17 9.31 43.39
C PRO A 185 -4.73 9.70 43.05
N VAL A 186 -4.46 9.97 41.78
CA VAL A 186 -3.15 10.46 41.34
C VAL A 186 -2.90 11.83 41.97
N PRO A 187 -1.84 12.01 42.79
CA PRO A 187 -1.57 13.27 43.46
C PRO A 187 -1.41 14.44 42.48
N THR A 188 -1.66 15.65 42.95
CA THR A 188 -1.65 16.87 42.15
C THR A 188 -0.29 17.22 41.52
N ALA A 189 0.80 16.56 41.92
CA ALA A 189 2.14 16.74 41.40
C ALA A 189 2.77 15.44 40.86
N ASN A 190 3.18 15.50 39.59
CA ASN A 190 4.33 14.80 39.01
C ASN A 190 4.44 13.27 39.11
N ALA A 191 3.37 12.52 39.34
CA ALA A 191 3.42 11.05 39.20
C ALA A 191 3.68 10.68 37.72
N PRO A 192 4.84 10.10 37.36
CA PRO A 192 5.13 9.75 35.98
C PRO A 192 4.26 8.58 35.53
N MET A 193 3.75 8.69 34.30
CA MET A 193 3.10 7.59 33.60
C MET A 193 4.14 6.53 33.20
N ARG A 194 3.70 5.30 32.93
CA ARG A 194 4.55 4.27 32.34
C ARG A 194 3.91 3.70 31.06
N PRO A 195 4.72 3.30 30.06
CA PRO A 195 4.23 2.51 28.94
C PRO A 195 3.47 1.28 29.42
N GLY A 196 2.35 0.97 28.78
CA GLY A 196 1.53 -0.19 29.13
C GLY A 196 0.78 -0.13 30.47
N GLU A 197 0.74 1.03 31.15
CA GLU A 197 -0.06 1.24 32.37
C GLU A 197 -1.46 1.78 32.07
N ALA A 198 -2.47 1.35 32.83
CA ALA A 198 -3.85 1.81 32.73
C ALA A 198 -4.33 2.59 33.97
N PHE A 199 -5.21 3.56 33.73
CA PHE A 199 -5.77 4.49 34.71
C PHE A 199 -7.27 4.60 34.54
N TRP A 200 -8.00 4.84 35.64
CA TRP A 200 -9.35 5.39 35.54
C TRP A 200 -9.26 6.90 35.40
N VAL A 201 -9.79 7.43 34.30
CA VAL A 201 -9.87 8.87 34.04
C VAL A 201 -11.34 9.25 33.97
N ARG A 202 -11.73 10.33 34.67
CA ARG A 202 -13.06 10.91 34.53
C ARG A 202 -13.05 12.01 33.47
N THR A 203 -14.09 12.04 32.64
CA THR A 203 -14.31 13.05 31.62
C THR A 203 -15.62 13.78 31.91
N ALA A 204 -15.63 15.11 31.82
CA ALA A 204 -16.82 15.95 31.92
C ALA A 204 -17.25 16.40 30.51
N GLY A 205 -18.49 16.07 30.11
CA GLY A 205 -18.95 16.19 28.73
C GLY A 205 -18.16 15.33 27.73
N ALA A 206 -18.38 15.54 26.44
CA ALA A 206 -17.71 14.79 25.37
C ALA A 206 -16.28 15.28 25.13
N SER A 207 -15.38 14.36 24.76
CA SER A 207 -14.02 14.67 24.34
C SER A 207 -13.51 13.67 23.30
N ASP A 208 -12.62 14.13 22.42
CA ASP A 208 -11.81 13.30 21.52
C ASP A 208 -10.29 13.46 21.80
N PHE A 209 -9.94 14.20 22.86
CA PHE A 209 -8.57 14.61 23.13
C PHE A 209 -7.76 13.47 23.75
N ALA A 210 -6.78 12.95 23.00
CA ALA A 210 -5.90 11.86 23.44
C ALA A 210 -4.51 12.33 23.95
N GLY A 211 -4.17 13.61 23.74
CA GLY A 211 -2.86 14.18 24.04
C GLY A 211 -2.57 15.44 23.21
N PRO A 212 -1.42 16.10 23.43
CA PRO A 212 -1.06 17.35 22.74
C PRO A 212 -0.67 17.15 21.27
N VAL A 213 -0.42 15.92 20.83
CA VAL A 213 -0.15 15.58 19.43
C VAL A 213 -1.12 14.48 19.00
N ASP A 214 -1.68 14.64 17.81
CA ASP A 214 -2.67 13.75 17.19
C ASP A 214 -2.14 13.31 15.82
N VAL A 215 -1.92 12.01 15.67
CA VAL A 215 -1.30 11.39 14.49
C VAL A 215 -2.41 10.79 13.62
N ARG A 216 -2.64 11.38 12.45
CA ARG A 216 -3.71 10.99 11.53
C ARG A 216 -3.13 10.43 10.24
N LEU A 217 -3.80 9.43 9.71
CA LEU A 217 -3.42 8.67 8.52
C LEU A 217 -4.57 8.67 7.51
N THR A 218 -4.25 8.36 6.25
CA THR A 218 -5.27 8.14 5.21
C THR A 218 -6.05 6.84 5.47
N ASP A 219 -5.34 5.75 5.83
CA ASP A 219 -5.91 4.52 6.38
C ASP A 219 -5.66 4.48 7.89
N ARG A 220 -6.70 4.21 8.69
CA ARG A 220 -6.61 4.17 10.16
C ARG A 220 -5.68 3.07 10.69
N THR A 221 -5.28 2.11 9.87
CA THR A 221 -4.51 0.92 10.30
C THR A 221 -3.00 1.05 10.13
N GLY A 222 -2.52 1.90 9.22
CA GLY A 222 -1.08 2.07 8.95
C GLY A 222 -0.79 2.64 7.56
N LEU A 223 0.48 2.64 7.16
CA LEU A 223 0.91 2.93 5.80
C LEU A 223 1.07 1.63 4.99
N LEU A 224 -0.01 1.22 4.32
CA LEU A 224 -0.08 -0.03 3.58
C LEU A 224 0.12 0.22 2.08
N PHE A 225 1.37 0.19 1.60
CA PHE A 225 1.71 0.50 0.20
C PHE A 225 1.40 -0.64 -0.78
N GLY A 226 1.34 -1.90 -0.30
CA GLY A 226 1.13 -3.07 -1.16
C GLY A 226 2.11 -3.13 -2.34
N GLY A 227 1.69 -3.75 -3.46
CA GLY A 227 2.48 -3.85 -4.69
C GLY A 227 2.48 -2.59 -5.56
N ASP A 228 1.45 -1.75 -5.49
CA ASP A 228 1.21 -0.69 -6.50
C ASP A 228 1.16 0.74 -5.93
N LEU A 229 0.77 0.98 -4.67
CA LEU A 229 0.65 2.35 -4.15
C LEU A 229 2.05 2.93 -3.88
N VAL A 230 2.44 4.02 -4.54
CA VAL A 230 3.77 4.62 -4.38
C VAL A 230 3.82 5.58 -3.19
N GLU A 231 2.78 6.38 -2.97
CA GLU A 231 2.78 7.50 -2.03
C GLU A 231 1.63 7.44 -1.01
N GLN A 232 1.89 7.91 0.21
CA GLN A 232 0.91 8.12 1.29
C GLN A 232 1.26 9.37 2.12
N GLU A 233 0.35 9.78 3.00
CA GLU A 233 0.50 10.97 3.85
C GLU A 233 0.23 10.64 5.32
N ILE A 234 1.07 11.20 6.21
CA ILE A 234 0.80 11.35 7.65
C ILE A 234 0.54 12.83 7.93
N LEU A 235 -0.48 13.10 8.74
CA LEU A 235 -0.71 14.40 9.36
C LEU A 235 -0.40 14.31 10.85
N ILE A 236 0.54 15.11 11.32
CA ILE A 236 0.87 15.27 12.74
C ILE A 236 0.30 16.62 13.18
N VAL A 237 -0.81 16.59 13.91
CA VAL A 237 -1.55 17.79 14.35
C VAL A 237 -1.18 18.12 15.78
N HIS A 238 -0.66 19.31 16.05
CA HIS A 238 -0.42 19.76 17.41
C HIS A 238 -1.69 20.39 18.00
N ARG A 239 -2.31 19.70 18.96
CA ARG A 239 -3.55 20.11 19.65
C ARG A 239 -3.31 20.79 21.01
N GLY A 240 -2.05 21.03 21.39
CA GLY A 240 -1.69 21.70 22.64
C GLY A 240 -1.56 23.23 22.51
N ALA A 241 -1.39 23.90 23.66
CA ALA A 241 -1.26 25.35 23.75
C ALA A 241 0.19 25.88 23.72
N GLN A 242 1.19 24.99 23.85
CA GLN A 242 2.62 25.33 23.88
C GLN A 242 3.37 24.49 22.86
N SER A 243 4.25 25.13 22.09
CA SER A 243 5.00 24.50 21.01
C SER A 243 5.70 23.20 21.41
N ARG A 244 5.61 22.17 20.57
CA ARG A 244 6.24 20.85 20.81
C ARG A 244 7.22 20.51 19.71
N SER A 245 8.37 19.97 20.09
CA SER A 245 9.27 19.32 19.13
C SER A 245 8.77 17.91 18.89
N VAL A 246 8.46 17.57 17.63
CA VAL A 246 8.10 16.22 17.20
C VAL A 246 9.22 15.65 16.35
N THR A 247 9.56 14.39 16.63
CA THR A 247 10.55 13.60 15.91
C THR A 247 9.88 12.35 15.34
N VAL A 248 10.14 12.04 14.07
CA VAL A 248 9.62 10.86 13.36
C VAL A 248 10.79 9.99 12.88
N THR A 249 10.83 8.74 13.30
CA THR A 249 11.95 7.83 13.09
C THR A 249 11.49 6.51 12.46
N PRO A 250 12.02 6.10 11.29
CA PRO A 250 11.84 4.75 10.79
C PRO A 250 12.59 3.74 11.66
N ILE A 251 11.89 2.69 12.10
CA ILE A 251 12.45 1.59 12.89
C ILE A 251 12.09 0.25 12.26
N ALA A 252 12.85 -0.80 12.60
CA ALA A 252 12.59 -2.15 12.11
C ALA A 252 11.30 -2.72 12.72
N SER A 253 10.60 -3.56 11.96
CA SER A 253 9.62 -4.50 12.53
C SER A 253 10.34 -5.54 13.38
N ALA A 254 9.72 -5.97 14.47
CA ALA A 254 10.10 -7.21 15.16
C ALA A 254 9.84 -8.43 14.24
N GLY A 255 10.36 -9.59 14.64
CA GLY A 255 10.08 -10.85 13.96
C GLY A 255 8.59 -11.22 14.01
N ALA A 256 8.10 -11.85 12.94
CA ALA A 256 6.72 -12.30 12.87
C ALA A 256 6.46 -13.48 13.85
N PRO A 257 5.33 -13.49 14.58
CA PRO A 257 4.88 -14.65 15.34
C PRO A 257 4.73 -15.90 14.48
N ALA A 258 4.75 -17.07 15.10
CA ALA A 258 4.54 -18.34 14.42
C ALA A 258 3.18 -18.35 13.68
N GLY A 259 3.17 -18.86 12.45
CA GLY A 259 1.98 -18.89 11.58
C GLY A 259 1.69 -17.59 10.81
N GLN A 260 2.46 -16.52 11.02
CA GLN A 260 2.31 -15.25 10.31
C GLN A 260 3.32 -15.08 9.17
N THR A 261 3.02 -14.18 8.23
CA THR A 261 3.92 -13.85 7.11
C THR A 261 5.27 -13.29 7.60
N PRO A 262 6.40 -13.96 7.28
CA PRO A 262 7.73 -13.49 7.70
C PRO A 262 8.07 -12.08 7.20
N VAL A 263 8.91 -11.38 7.97
CA VAL A 263 9.48 -10.09 7.57
C VAL A 263 10.55 -10.33 6.50
N ALA A 264 10.30 -9.92 5.26
CA ALA A 264 11.27 -10.07 4.16
C ALA A 264 12.44 -9.07 4.22
N GLY A 265 12.26 -7.99 5.00
CA GLY A 265 13.21 -6.90 5.20
C GLY A 265 12.48 -5.60 5.60
N PRO A 266 13.22 -4.52 5.90
CA PRO A 266 12.63 -3.20 6.11
C PRO A 266 12.01 -2.66 4.82
N VAL A 267 11.11 -1.67 4.96
CA VAL A 267 10.56 -0.89 3.83
C VAL A 267 11.45 0.34 3.62
N PRO A 268 12.16 0.47 2.49
CA PRO A 268 12.91 1.69 2.16
C PRO A 268 11.93 2.81 1.80
N LEU A 269 12.03 3.94 2.50
CA LEU A 269 11.15 5.08 2.34
C LEU A 269 11.89 6.29 1.79
N SER A 270 11.13 7.19 1.17
CA SER A 270 11.49 8.58 0.89
C SER A 270 10.45 9.50 1.48
N TYR A 271 10.82 10.75 1.76
CA TYR A 271 9.89 11.80 2.18
C TYR A 271 10.02 13.02 1.25
N ARG A 272 8.92 13.76 1.09
CA ARG A 272 8.90 14.95 0.23
C ARG A 272 9.32 16.19 1.02
N VAL A 273 10.38 16.84 0.58
CA VAL A 273 10.89 18.09 1.14
C VAL A 273 10.28 19.25 0.36
N ALA A 274 9.80 20.28 1.07
CA ALA A 274 9.44 21.54 0.42
C ALA A 274 10.71 22.24 -0.06
N GLY A 275 10.74 22.67 -1.32
CA GLY A 275 11.86 23.45 -1.83
C GLY A 275 11.98 24.80 -1.11
N SER A 276 13.21 25.28 -0.96
CA SER A 276 13.51 26.60 -0.40
C SER A 276 13.73 27.62 -1.53
N GLY A 277 13.12 28.81 -1.40
CA GLY A 277 13.20 29.85 -2.42
C GLY A 277 12.56 29.40 -3.75
N ALA A 278 13.34 29.44 -4.83
CA ALA A 278 12.91 29.02 -6.17
C ALA A 278 13.20 27.53 -6.48
N GLY A 279 13.59 26.73 -5.49
CA GLY A 279 13.80 25.30 -5.67
C GLY A 279 12.49 24.52 -5.75
N GLU A 280 12.39 23.56 -6.66
CA GLU A 280 11.25 22.64 -6.75
C GLU A 280 11.23 21.64 -5.57
N PRO A 281 10.05 21.20 -5.08
CA PRO A 281 9.96 20.22 -4.01
C PRO A 281 10.49 18.84 -4.42
N ALA A 282 11.44 18.30 -3.66
CA ALA A 282 12.18 17.08 -4.00
C ALA A 282 11.80 15.90 -3.09
N TRP A 283 11.89 14.68 -3.62
CA TRP A 283 11.86 13.44 -2.83
C TRP A 283 13.26 13.08 -2.37
N GLN A 284 13.43 12.84 -1.06
CA GLN A 284 14.71 12.45 -0.46
C GLN A 284 14.62 11.08 0.23
N PRO A 285 15.64 10.21 0.12
CA PRO A 285 15.79 9.01 0.95
C PRO A 285 15.59 9.28 2.43
N TRP A 286 14.77 8.46 3.08
CA TRP A 286 14.54 8.55 4.52
C TRP A 286 15.46 7.59 5.28
N THR A 287 16.61 8.08 5.72
CA THR A 287 17.66 7.29 6.40
C THR A 287 17.88 7.65 7.87
N ALA A 288 17.33 8.77 8.34
CA ALA A 288 17.51 9.28 9.71
C ALA A 288 16.19 9.85 10.28
N ALA A 289 16.17 10.15 11.58
CA ALA A 289 15.02 10.78 12.21
C ALA A 289 14.77 12.19 11.65
N LEU A 290 13.51 12.52 11.35
CA LEU A 290 13.09 13.88 10.98
C LEU A 290 12.56 14.59 12.22
N GLN A 291 12.94 15.85 12.43
CA GLN A 291 12.50 16.64 13.58
C GLN A 291 11.94 18.00 13.14
N ARG A 292 10.82 18.41 13.76
CA ARG A 292 10.21 19.73 13.56
C ARG A 292 9.55 20.22 14.85
N THR A 293 9.76 21.48 15.17
CA THR A 293 8.98 22.18 16.21
C THR A 293 7.66 22.67 15.61
N LEU A 294 6.55 22.34 16.27
CA LEU A 294 5.20 22.73 15.87
C LEU A 294 4.66 23.77 16.85
N ALA A 295 4.15 24.89 16.34
CA ALA A 295 3.38 25.88 17.09
C ALA A 295 1.96 25.36 17.42
N ALA A 296 1.28 25.98 18.37
CA ALA A 296 -0.08 25.62 18.78
C ALA A 296 -1.05 25.59 17.57
N GLY A 297 -1.74 24.48 17.35
CA GLY A 297 -2.63 24.27 16.20
C GLY A 297 -1.92 23.92 14.87
N GLU A 298 -0.59 23.94 14.81
CA GLU A 298 0.14 23.65 13.58
C GLU A 298 0.00 22.16 13.18
N THR A 299 -0.10 21.91 11.88
CA THR A 299 -0.10 20.56 11.30
C THR A 299 1.14 20.34 10.45
N TRP A 300 1.95 19.36 10.82
CA TRP A 300 3.01 18.86 9.95
C TRP A 300 2.45 17.77 9.04
N ARG A 301 2.30 18.13 7.77
CA ARG A 301 2.03 17.22 6.66
C ARG A 301 3.33 16.57 6.20
N LEU A 302 3.41 15.24 6.25
CA LEU A 302 4.55 14.46 5.77
C LEU A 302 4.09 13.51 4.66
N ARG A 303 4.44 13.84 3.41
CA ARG A 303 4.25 12.95 2.25
C ARG A 303 5.42 11.98 2.16
N ILE A 304 5.10 10.70 1.99
CA ILE A 304 6.02 9.56 2.09
C ILE A 304 5.84 8.69 0.86
N ALA A 305 6.94 8.22 0.29
CA ALA A 305 6.93 7.29 -0.84
C ALA A 305 7.74 6.02 -0.50
N VAL A 306 7.31 4.87 -1.01
CA VAL A 306 8.12 3.65 -0.98
C VAL A 306 9.13 3.64 -2.13
N ARG A 307 10.39 3.31 -1.83
CA ARG A 307 11.44 3.13 -2.85
C ARG A 307 11.53 1.65 -3.25
N ARG A 308 10.61 1.15 -4.09
CA ARG A 308 10.54 -0.30 -4.36
C ARG A 308 11.80 -0.90 -5.00
N ARG A 309 12.53 -0.12 -5.80
CA ARG A 309 13.83 -0.55 -6.38
C ARG A 309 14.86 -0.96 -5.33
N ASP A 310 14.75 -0.43 -4.11
CA ASP A 310 15.67 -0.71 -3.00
C ASP A 310 15.16 -1.81 -2.05
N LEU A 311 13.99 -2.41 -2.30
CA LEU A 311 13.46 -3.51 -1.48
C LEU A 311 14.41 -4.73 -1.59
N PRO A 312 14.92 -5.27 -0.47
CA PRO A 312 15.89 -6.37 -0.47
C PRO A 312 15.52 -7.55 -1.38
N ALA A 313 16.53 -8.17 -2.00
CA ALA A 313 16.36 -9.29 -2.93
C ALA A 313 15.66 -10.53 -2.31
N SER A 314 15.71 -10.67 -0.99
CA SER A 314 15.16 -11.77 -0.21
C SER A 314 13.63 -11.86 -0.25
N GLY A 315 13.10 -13.08 -0.43
CA GLY A 315 11.69 -13.41 -0.18
C GLY A 315 10.80 -13.68 -1.41
N GLY A 316 11.32 -13.57 -2.64
CA GLY A 316 10.55 -13.88 -3.86
C GLY A 316 9.47 -12.83 -4.20
N ALA A 317 8.50 -13.21 -5.05
CA ALA A 317 7.46 -12.31 -5.54
C ALA A 317 6.37 -11.99 -4.49
N SER A 318 6.14 -12.90 -3.53
CA SER A 318 5.17 -12.75 -2.44
C SER A 318 5.78 -12.17 -1.15
N ALA A 319 7.00 -11.61 -1.21
CA ALA A 319 7.69 -11.02 -0.07
C ALA A 319 6.93 -9.82 0.51
N LEU A 320 6.70 -9.86 1.83
CA LEU A 320 6.14 -8.74 2.59
C LEU A 320 7.25 -8.03 3.38
N PHE A 321 7.55 -6.80 3.00
CA PHE A 321 8.50 -5.93 3.68
C PHE A 321 7.77 -5.14 4.76
N GLN A 322 8.36 -5.05 5.95
CA GLN A 322 7.70 -4.58 7.17
C GLN A 322 8.62 -3.66 7.97
N SER A 323 8.13 -2.47 8.28
CA SER A 323 8.79 -1.46 9.12
C SER A 323 7.76 -0.78 10.01
N LEU A 324 8.22 0.01 10.97
CA LEU A 324 7.37 0.90 11.75
C LEU A 324 7.91 2.34 11.63
N LEU A 325 7.04 3.33 11.78
CA LEU A 325 7.46 4.71 12.05
C LEU A 325 7.11 5.04 13.50
N GLU A 326 8.11 5.42 14.30
CA GLU A 326 7.88 5.97 15.62
C GLU A 326 7.73 7.50 15.51
N VAL A 327 6.55 8.02 15.87
CA VAL A 327 6.32 9.45 16.07
C VAL A 327 6.45 9.73 17.57
N THR A 328 7.16 10.79 17.92
CA THR A 328 7.69 10.92 19.27
C THR A 328 7.83 12.40 19.60
N GLU A 329 7.27 12.90 20.71
CA GLU A 329 7.23 14.35 21.01
C GLU A 329 7.91 14.72 22.34
N SER A 330 8.24 16.01 22.52
CA SER A 330 9.11 16.50 23.60
C SER A 330 8.46 16.52 25.00
N GLY A 331 7.14 16.33 25.10
CA GLY A 331 6.43 15.99 26.33
C GLY A 331 6.40 14.50 26.68
N GLY A 332 7.04 13.63 25.89
CA GLY A 332 7.11 12.20 26.17
C GLY A 332 5.95 11.37 25.60
N GLY A 333 5.08 11.92 24.76
CA GLY A 333 4.16 11.12 23.93
C GLY A 333 4.92 10.29 22.87
N ARG A 334 4.39 9.09 22.57
CA ARG A 334 4.91 8.16 21.54
C ARG A 334 3.75 7.53 20.77
N TRP A 335 3.85 7.46 19.45
CA TRP A 335 2.95 6.70 18.58
C TRP A 335 3.78 5.81 17.66
N THR A 336 3.26 4.64 17.30
CA THR A 336 3.95 3.72 16.40
C THR A 336 3.01 3.36 15.25
N ILE A 337 3.42 3.69 14.03
CA ILE A 337 2.65 3.51 12.80
C ILE A 337 3.17 2.28 12.06
N PRO A 338 2.33 1.27 11.77
CA PRO A 338 2.73 0.14 10.95
C PRO A 338 2.99 0.55 9.49
N VAL A 339 4.05 0.04 8.85
CA VAL A 339 4.37 0.29 7.44
C VAL A 339 4.69 -1.02 6.70
N SER A 340 4.01 -1.29 5.59
CA SER A 340 4.36 -2.42 4.71
C SER A 340 4.38 -2.06 3.24
N ALA A 341 5.23 -2.76 2.50
CA ALA A 341 5.22 -2.79 1.04
C ALA A 341 5.38 -4.24 0.55
N ALA A 342 4.86 -4.49 -0.65
CA ALA A 342 5.23 -5.64 -1.45
C ALA A 342 5.99 -5.16 -2.69
N ARG A 343 6.65 -6.08 -3.39
CA ARG A 343 7.20 -5.79 -4.72
C ARG A 343 6.07 -5.55 -5.72
N ALA A 344 6.34 -4.77 -6.75
CA ALA A 344 5.44 -4.66 -7.89
C ALA A 344 5.26 -6.07 -8.50
N GLY A 345 4.04 -6.56 -8.49
CA GLY A 345 3.69 -7.93 -8.86
C GLY A 345 2.17 -8.03 -9.02
N VAL A 346 1.76 -8.63 -10.14
CA VAL A 346 0.39 -8.83 -10.67
C VAL A 346 -0.77 -8.44 -9.75
N ALA A 347 -1.65 -7.58 -10.26
CA ALA A 347 -2.88 -7.14 -9.60
C ALA A 347 -3.61 -8.29 -8.89
N GLY A 348 -3.74 -8.16 -7.57
CA GLY A 348 -4.29 -9.19 -6.69
C GLY A 348 -5.80 -9.40 -6.89
N GLY A 349 -6.17 -10.21 -7.87
CA GLY A 349 -7.34 -11.07 -7.74
C GLY A 349 -6.99 -12.22 -6.79
N THR A 350 -7.82 -12.47 -5.78
CA THR A 350 -7.65 -13.59 -4.85
C THR A 350 -7.89 -14.93 -5.54
N SER A 351 -6.84 -15.50 -6.16
CA SER A 351 -6.87 -16.82 -6.77
C SER A 351 -6.84 -17.92 -5.69
N VAL A 352 -8.00 -18.20 -5.10
CA VAL A 352 -8.26 -19.48 -4.43
C VAL A 352 -8.46 -20.53 -5.53
N GLY A 353 -7.34 -21.03 -6.07
CA GLY A 353 -7.34 -22.00 -7.17
C GLY A 353 -5.95 -22.59 -7.35
N ALA A 354 -5.76 -23.83 -6.88
CA ALA A 354 -4.51 -24.55 -7.06
C ALA A 354 -4.40 -25.09 -8.49
N ALA A 355 -3.41 -24.61 -9.25
CA ALA A 355 -2.91 -25.26 -10.45
C ALA A 355 -1.40 -25.03 -10.58
N GLN A 356 -0.68 -26.03 -11.08
CA GLN A 356 0.78 -26.07 -11.11
C GLN A 356 1.36 -25.19 -12.22
N GLY A 357 2.41 -24.43 -11.93
CA GLY A 357 3.14 -23.64 -12.93
C GLY A 357 4.03 -22.58 -12.30
N GLY A 358 5.28 -22.93 -11.97
CA GLY A 358 6.25 -22.06 -11.30
C GLY A 358 6.86 -20.95 -12.18
N ALA A 359 6.04 -20.22 -12.93
CA ALA A 359 6.48 -19.07 -13.71
C ALA A 359 6.31 -17.78 -12.89
N THR A 360 7.41 -17.23 -12.38
CA THR A 360 7.40 -15.91 -11.72
C THR A 360 7.15 -14.83 -12.76
N THR A 361 5.94 -14.26 -12.79
CA THR A 361 5.63 -13.11 -13.63
C THR A 361 6.56 -11.94 -13.32
N SER A 362 7.15 -11.34 -14.36
CA SER A 362 8.01 -10.15 -14.24
C SER A 362 7.30 -9.04 -13.44
N GLY A 363 7.96 -8.49 -12.43
CA GLY A 363 7.42 -7.36 -11.66
C GLY A 363 7.18 -6.09 -12.48
N ARG A 364 7.78 -6.02 -13.68
CA ARG A 364 7.59 -4.94 -14.66
C ARG A 364 6.53 -5.27 -15.73
N ALA A 365 5.88 -6.43 -15.67
CA ALA A 365 4.84 -6.82 -16.63
C ALA A 365 3.66 -5.82 -16.60
N GLY A 366 3.06 -5.58 -17.76
CA GLY A 366 1.99 -4.59 -17.91
C GLY A 366 2.18 -3.61 -19.07
N LEU A 367 1.28 -2.62 -19.14
CA LEU A 367 1.35 -1.52 -20.09
C LEU A 367 2.10 -0.33 -19.49
N TRP A 368 3.06 0.19 -20.26
CA TRP A 368 3.84 1.38 -19.98
C TRP A 368 3.53 2.46 -21.02
N VAL A 369 3.28 3.67 -20.54
CA VAL A 369 2.84 4.81 -21.35
C VAL A 369 3.69 6.02 -20.99
N GLY A 370 4.17 6.75 -21.99
CA GLY A 370 4.89 7.99 -21.77
C GLY A 370 5.29 8.63 -23.09
N SER A 371 6.47 9.25 -23.17
CA SER A 371 6.92 9.95 -24.37
C SER A 371 8.42 9.83 -24.60
N ALA A 372 8.80 9.97 -25.87
CA ALA A 372 10.15 10.29 -26.30
C ALA A 372 10.19 11.79 -26.62
N ARG A 373 11.22 12.47 -26.12
CA ARG A 373 11.50 13.89 -26.32
C ARG A 373 12.79 13.99 -27.12
N ILE A 374 12.66 14.31 -28.41
CA ILE A 374 13.77 14.40 -29.37
C ILE A 374 14.42 15.77 -29.27
N GLU A 375 15.74 15.79 -29.11
CA GLU A 375 16.53 17.01 -28.85
C GLU A 375 17.73 17.16 -29.79
N ALA A 376 18.04 16.14 -30.59
CA ALA A 376 19.08 16.20 -31.62
C ALA A 376 18.77 15.30 -32.83
N VAL A 377 19.16 15.76 -34.02
CA VAL A 377 19.11 15.00 -35.28
C VAL A 377 20.38 15.23 -36.09
N ASN A 378 20.78 14.29 -36.94
CA ASN A 378 21.89 14.52 -37.86
C ASN A 378 21.51 15.42 -39.03
N GLN A 379 22.52 16.00 -39.68
CA GLN A 379 22.38 16.70 -40.95
C GLN A 379 22.91 15.79 -42.05
N PRO A 380 22.05 15.01 -42.74
CA PRO A 380 22.49 13.96 -43.65
C PRO A 380 23.24 14.47 -44.89
N SER A 381 23.12 15.76 -45.22
CA SER A 381 23.88 16.41 -46.30
C SER A 381 25.18 17.10 -45.82
N HIS A 382 25.55 17.00 -44.55
CA HIS A 382 26.74 17.67 -44.03
C HIS A 382 28.04 17.01 -44.54
N PRO A 383 28.96 17.77 -45.18
CA PRO A 383 30.02 17.20 -46.02
C PRO A 383 31.07 16.34 -45.29
N GLY A 384 31.27 16.55 -43.98
CA GLY A 384 32.31 15.84 -43.21
C GLY A 384 31.82 14.89 -42.11
N ASN A 385 30.53 14.89 -41.76
CA ASN A 385 30.00 14.04 -40.68
C ASN A 385 28.47 13.83 -40.78
N PRO A 386 27.97 13.30 -41.91
CA PRO A 386 26.53 13.25 -42.22
C PRO A 386 25.70 12.47 -41.19
N THR A 387 26.31 11.62 -40.36
CA THR A 387 25.64 10.78 -39.35
C THR A 387 25.74 11.31 -37.91
N LEU A 388 26.41 12.45 -37.65
CA LEU A 388 26.54 12.98 -36.29
C LEU A 388 25.27 13.73 -35.86
N PRO A 389 24.55 13.33 -34.79
CA PRO A 389 23.43 14.09 -34.25
C PRO A 389 23.87 15.47 -33.73
N ARG A 390 23.04 16.48 -33.96
CA ARG A 390 23.27 17.88 -33.57
C ARG A 390 22.01 18.42 -32.89
N PRO A 391 22.12 19.27 -31.84
CA PRO A 391 20.95 19.78 -31.13
C PRO A 391 19.93 20.48 -32.02
N THR A 392 18.64 20.29 -31.75
CA THR A 392 17.55 21.03 -32.38
C THR A 392 17.20 22.28 -31.55
N PRO A 393 16.77 23.41 -32.18
CA PRO A 393 16.39 24.62 -31.44
C PRO A 393 15.15 24.46 -30.55
N ALA A 394 14.32 23.45 -30.84
CA ALA A 394 13.16 23.06 -30.06
C ALA A 394 13.08 21.54 -30.02
N ALA A 395 12.54 20.99 -28.93
CA ALA A 395 12.32 19.56 -28.80
C ALA A 395 11.04 19.12 -29.54
N PHE A 396 11.07 17.94 -30.14
CA PHE A 396 9.89 17.29 -30.71
C PHE A 396 9.48 16.10 -29.83
N GLU A 397 8.23 16.05 -29.39
CA GLU A 397 7.76 15.04 -28.44
C GLU A 397 6.65 14.16 -29.04
N PHE A 398 6.74 12.84 -28.82
CA PHE A 398 5.71 11.89 -29.23
C PHE A 398 5.51 10.77 -28.22
N ARG A 399 4.32 10.16 -28.22
CA ARG A 399 3.96 9.11 -27.25
C ARG A 399 4.72 7.80 -27.53
N LEU A 400 5.24 7.20 -26.47
CA LEU A 400 5.65 5.80 -26.45
C LEU A 400 4.59 4.94 -25.74
N LEU A 401 4.35 3.75 -26.29
CA LEU A 401 3.54 2.70 -25.68
C LEU A 401 4.36 1.41 -25.71
N VAL A 402 4.64 0.83 -24.55
CA VAL A 402 5.36 -0.44 -24.46
C VAL A 402 4.57 -1.40 -23.57
N HIS A 403 4.31 -2.62 -24.05
CA HIS A 403 3.80 -3.70 -23.21
C HIS A 403 4.93 -4.64 -22.83
N VAL A 404 4.93 -5.11 -21.59
CA VAL A 404 5.86 -6.09 -21.06
C VAL A 404 5.05 -7.31 -20.66
N ASP A 405 5.36 -8.47 -21.25
CA ASP A 405 4.64 -9.70 -20.92
C ASP A 405 5.06 -10.32 -19.57
N GLY A 406 4.36 -11.38 -19.17
CA GLY A 406 4.65 -12.11 -17.93
C GLY A 406 6.08 -12.64 -17.84
N GLU A 407 6.76 -12.89 -18.97
CA GLU A 407 8.16 -13.33 -19.00
C GLU A 407 9.16 -12.15 -19.08
N GLY A 408 8.66 -10.91 -19.12
CA GLY A 408 9.47 -9.70 -19.19
C GLY A 408 9.84 -9.24 -20.60
N ARG A 409 9.30 -9.86 -21.66
CA ARG A 409 9.59 -9.42 -23.04
C ARG A 409 8.80 -8.16 -23.36
N ALA A 410 9.51 -7.11 -23.77
CA ALA A 410 8.92 -5.83 -24.12
C ALA A 410 8.53 -5.76 -25.60
N ARG A 411 7.38 -5.14 -25.90
CA ARG A 411 6.89 -4.88 -27.25
C ARG A 411 6.45 -3.42 -27.40
N LEU A 412 7.00 -2.72 -28.37
CA LEU A 412 6.59 -1.37 -28.78
C LEU A 412 5.24 -1.44 -29.52
N LEU A 413 4.29 -0.59 -29.14
CA LEU A 413 2.93 -0.59 -29.67
C LEU A 413 2.61 0.70 -30.43
N GLN A 414 1.91 0.58 -31.56
CA GLN A 414 1.25 1.73 -32.19
C GLN A 414 0.00 2.16 -31.40
N LYS A 415 -0.81 1.19 -30.96
CA LYS A 415 -2.06 1.41 -30.22
C LYS A 415 -2.28 0.33 -29.16
N VAL A 416 -3.14 0.63 -28.19
CA VAL A 416 -3.75 -0.34 -27.29
C VAL A 416 -5.15 0.13 -26.89
N LEU A 417 -6.11 -0.78 -26.82
CA LEU A 417 -7.44 -0.58 -26.28
C LEU A 417 -7.50 -1.27 -24.92
N GLN A 418 -7.79 -0.51 -23.87
CA GLN A 418 -8.16 -1.06 -22.57
C GLN A 418 -9.66 -1.36 -22.57
N MET A 419 -10.01 -2.60 -22.25
CA MET A 419 -11.38 -3.12 -22.18
C MET A 419 -11.59 -3.86 -20.85
N HIS A 420 -12.81 -4.32 -20.58
CA HIS A 420 -13.17 -5.08 -19.38
C HIS A 420 -13.78 -6.43 -19.76
N GLN A 421 -13.27 -7.51 -19.16
CA GLN A 421 -13.92 -8.82 -19.16
C GLN A 421 -14.85 -8.87 -17.93
N PRO A 422 -16.18 -9.02 -18.09
CA PRO A 422 -17.11 -9.17 -16.97
C PRO A 422 -16.83 -10.44 -16.15
N ALA A 423 -17.25 -10.44 -14.88
CA ALA A 423 -17.19 -11.61 -14.02
C ALA A 423 -18.09 -12.75 -14.53
N THR A 424 -17.63 -13.99 -14.36
CA THR A 424 -18.45 -15.19 -14.55
C THR A 424 -18.98 -15.67 -13.19
N TYR A 425 -20.07 -16.44 -13.19
CA TYR A 425 -20.76 -16.85 -11.98
C TYR A 425 -21.28 -18.28 -12.07
N ARG A 426 -20.97 -19.10 -11.06
CA ARG A 426 -21.46 -20.48 -10.92
C ARG A 426 -22.47 -20.61 -9.77
N PRO A 427 -23.32 -21.64 -9.73
CA PRO A 427 -24.13 -21.93 -8.55
C PRO A 427 -23.24 -22.16 -7.32
N ASP A 428 -23.71 -21.72 -6.16
CA ASP A 428 -23.09 -22.02 -4.87
C ASP A 428 -23.25 -23.53 -4.55
N PRO A 429 -22.15 -24.28 -4.31
CA PRO A 429 -22.22 -25.71 -4.00
C PRO A 429 -23.05 -26.04 -2.75
N GLU A 430 -23.09 -25.13 -1.77
CA GLU A 430 -23.84 -25.31 -0.52
C GLU A 430 -25.28 -24.78 -0.62
N ASN A 431 -25.56 -23.91 -1.60
CA ASN A 431 -26.88 -23.34 -1.81
C ASN A 431 -27.17 -23.06 -3.30
N PRO A 432 -27.59 -24.06 -4.09
CA PRO A 432 -27.75 -23.92 -5.55
C PRO A 432 -28.70 -22.80 -6.04
N GLY A 433 -29.52 -22.22 -5.15
CA GLY A 433 -30.33 -21.02 -5.45
C GLY A 433 -29.55 -19.69 -5.41
N ARG A 434 -28.28 -19.70 -4.98
CA ARG A 434 -27.36 -18.56 -4.98
C ARG A 434 -26.29 -18.74 -6.07
N ARG A 435 -25.81 -17.61 -6.60
CA ARG A 435 -24.67 -17.58 -7.52
C ARG A 435 -23.47 -16.97 -6.81
N ILE A 436 -22.35 -17.66 -6.86
CA ILE A 436 -21.04 -17.15 -6.44
C ILE A 436 -20.22 -16.76 -7.67
N VAL A 437 -19.26 -15.85 -7.49
CA VAL A 437 -18.28 -15.52 -8.55
C VAL A 437 -17.47 -16.78 -8.86
N ASP A 438 -17.33 -17.07 -10.15
CA ASP A 438 -16.52 -18.17 -10.67
C ASP A 438 -15.14 -17.61 -11.05
N GLU A 439 -15.12 -16.67 -12.00
CA GLU A 439 -13.96 -15.82 -12.30
C GLU A 439 -14.31 -14.34 -12.06
N PRO A 440 -13.46 -13.57 -11.36
CA PRO A 440 -13.68 -12.14 -11.15
C PRO A 440 -13.49 -11.34 -12.45
N GLY A 441 -14.31 -10.29 -12.62
CA GLY A 441 -14.18 -9.38 -13.76
C GLY A 441 -12.85 -8.62 -13.72
N ARG A 442 -12.20 -8.47 -14.88
CA ARG A 442 -10.82 -7.98 -14.98
C ARG A 442 -10.60 -7.01 -16.13
N THR A 443 -9.54 -6.20 -16.05
CA THR A 443 -9.08 -5.38 -17.17
C THR A 443 -8.36 -6.25 -18.19
N VAL A 444 -8.57 -5.99 -19.47
CA VAL A 444 -7.82 -6.61 -20.58
C VAL A 444 -7.22 -5.55 -21.50
N LEU A 445 -6.21 -5.93 -22.28
CA LEU A 445 -5.48 -5.04 -23.20
C LEU A 445 -5.47 -5.64 -24.60
N LEU A 446 -6.01 -4.91 -25.57
CA LEU A 446 -6.13 -5.36 -26.97
C LEU A 446 -5.28 -4.48 -27.89
N THR A 447 -4.55 -5.08 -28.81
CA THR A 447 -3.93 -4.41 -29.97
C THR A 447 -4.61 -4.78 -31.28
N ASP A 448 -5.36 -5.89 -31.31
CA ASP A 448 -6.29 -6.25 -32.37
C ASP A 448 -7.69 -5.68 -32.06
N ASP A 449 -8.25 -4.91 -33.00
CA ASP A 449 -9.58 -4.30 -32.85
C ASP A 449 -10.69 -5.33 -33.09
N ALA A 450 -10.43 -6.44 -33.80
CA ALA A 450 -11.43 -7.49 -34.06
C ALA A 450 -11.93 -8.15 -32.76
N LEU A 451 -11.03 -8.27 -31.78
CA LEU A 451 -11.34 -8.82 -30.45
C LEU A 451 -12.22 -7.90 -29.60
N ALA A 452 -12.32 -6.59 -29.91
CA ALA A 452 -13.02 -5.62 -29.06
C ALA A 452 -14.51 -5.96 -28.84
N SER A 453 -15.14 -6.66 -29.78
CA SER A 453 -16.53 -7.13 -29.68
C SER A 453 -16.77 -8.18 -28.59
N GLN A 454 -15.72 -8.86 -28.10
CA GLN A 454 -15.81 -9.94 -27.10
C GLN A 454 -15.85 -9.44 -25.64
N TYR A 455 -15.61 -8.15 -25.42
CA TYR A 455 -15.40 -7.51 -24.12
C TYR A 455 -16.33 -6.31 -23.93
N SER A 456 -16.52 -5.88 -22.69
CA SER A 456 -17.25 -4.65 -22.36
C SER A 456 -16.31 -3.44 -22.23
N GLY A 457 -16.87 -2.24 -22.32
CA GLY A 457 -16.09 -1.01 -22.18
C GLY A 457 -15.53 -0.80 -20.77
N SER A 458 -14.26 -0.39 -20.67
CA SER A 458 -13.58 -0.12 -19.39
C SER A 458 -13.90 1.27 -18.79
N ALA A 459 -14.80 2.03 -19.40
CA ALA A 459 -15.25 3.34 -18.95
C ALA A 459 -16.69 3.59 -19.40
N VAL A 460 -17.38 4.54 -18.76
CA VAL A 460 -18.71 5.00 -19.19
C VAL A 460 -18.56 6.35 -19.90
N ARG A 461 -19.17 6.48 -21.07
CA ARG A 461 -19.33 7.75 -21.79
C ARG A 461 -20.74 7.81 -22.35
N ASP A 462 -21.46 8.90 -22.08
CA ASP A 462 -22.83 9.13 -22.55
C ASP A 462 -23.79 7.95 -22.23
N GLY A 463 -23.64 7.37 -21.04
CA GLY A 463 -24.41 6.21 -20.56
C GLY A 463 -24.03 4.86 -21.18
N ARG A 464 -23.07 4.82 -22.11
CA ARG A 464 -22.60 3.59 -22.77
C ARG A 464 -21.22 3.18 -22.27
N GLY A 465 -21.00 1.87 -22.14
CA GLY A 465 -19.67 1.31 -21.90
C GLY A 465 -18.79 1.47 -23.13
N VAL A 466 -17.64 2.15 -22.99
CA VAL A 466 -16.65 2.36 -24.05
C VAL A 466 -15.25 1.92 -23.61
N GLY A 467 -14.45 1.40 -24.53
CA GLY A 467 -13.03 1.13 -24.31
C GLY A 467 -12.22 2.42 -24.22
N ARG A 468 -11.05 2.36 -23.57
CA ARG A 468 -10.07 3.47 -23.59
C ARG A 468 -8.97 3.14 -24.60
N ARG A 469 -8.93 3.86 -25.73
CA ARG A 469 -7.86 3.72 -26.73
C ARG A 469 -6.71 4.69 -26.44
N LEU A 470 -5.50 4.15 -26.36
CA LEU A 470 -4.25 4.89 -26.42
C LEU A 470 -3.59 4.62 -27.77
N SER A 471 -2.93 5.62 -28.34
CA SER A 471 -2.18 5.49 -29.59
C SER A 471 -1.00 6.44 -29.66
N SER A 472 0.04 6.03 -30.37
CA SER A 472 1.12 6.89 -30.86
C SER A 472 0.90 7.20 -32.34
N ALA A 473 1.19 8.44 -32.73
CA ALA A 473 1.23 8.86 -34.14
C ALA A 473 2.60 8.64 -34.78
N ALA A 474 3.63 8.31 -34.00
CA ALA A 474 5.00 8.18 -34.48
C ALA A 474 5.31 6.82 -35.13
N PHE A 475 4.38 5.86 -35.09
CA PHE A 475 4.54 4.50 -35.62
C PHE A 475 3.35 4.14 -36.50
N GLY A 476 3.59 3.40 -37.59
CA GLY A 476 2.55 2.88 -38.47
C GLY A 476 1.69 1.79 -37.79
N PRO A 477 0.44 1.57 -38.24
CA PRO A 477 -0.36 0.45 -37.80
C PRO A 477 0.35 -0.85 -38.19
N GLY A 478 0.41 -1.79 -37.25
CA GLY A 478 1.12 -3.06 -37.45
C GLY A 478 1.11 -3.90 -36.19
N THR A 479 1.70 -5.09 -36.28
CA THR A 479 1.89 -5.98 -35.13
C THR A 479 2.83 -5.34 -34.09
N PRO A 480 2.62 -5.58 -32.78
CA PRO A 480 3.56 -5.16 -31.74
C PRO A 480 5.00 -5.55 -32.03
N VAL A 481 5.91 -4.58 -32.08
CA VAL A 481 7.33 -4.78 -32.42
C VAL A 481 8.09 -5.24 -31.19
N LEU A 482 8.71 -6.43 -31.26
CA LEU A 482 9.52 -6.96 -30.16
C LEU A 482 10.77 -6.09 -29.94
N LEU A 483 11.02 -5.75 -28.67
CA LEU A 483 12.22 -5.06 -28.23
C LEU A 483 13.17 -6.07 -27.57
N GLY A 484 14.33 -6.32 -28.19
CA GLY A 484 15.35 -7.28 -27.74
C GLY A 484 16.64 -6.61 -27.26
N GLY A 485 17.66 -7.42 -26.97
CA GLY A 485 19.02 -6.95 -26.63
C GLY A 485 19.31 -6.72 -25.14
N GLY A 486 18.29 -6.70 -24.28
CA GLY A 486 18.46 -6.46 -22.83
C GLY A 486 17.21 -6.77 -22.02
N THR A 487 17.16 -6.29 -20.77
CA THR A 487 16.02 -6.44 -19.87
C THR A 487 15.23 -5.13 -19.81
N PHE A 488 13.90 -5.19 -19.87
CA PHE A 488 13.09 -3.96 -19.78
C PHE A 488 13.32 -3.22 -18.47
N GLY A 489 13.67 -1.94 -18.55
CA GLY A 489 13.93 -1.09 -17.38
C GLY A 489 15.35 -1.15 -16.82
N THR A 490 16.28 -1.90 -17.44
CA THR A 490 17.70 -1.95 -17.08
C THR A 490 18.57 -2.27 -18.31
N GLY A 491 19.47 -1.36 -18.70
CA GLY A 491 20.30 -1.52 -19.90
C GLY A 491 19.59 -1.05 -21.18
N THR A 492 19.90 -1.68 -22.32
CA THR A 492 19.43 -1.23 -23.64
C THR A 492 18.46 -2.22 -24.28
N LEU A 493 17.38 -1.70 -24.85
CA LEU A 493 16.43 -2.43 -25.68
C LEU A 493 16.38 -1.86 -27.11
N THR A 494 16.30 -2.72 -28.12
CA THR A 494 16.26 -2.34 -29.54
C THR A 494 15.18 -3.12 -30.29
N GLY A 495 14.46 -2.47 -31.21
CA GLY A 495 13.56 -3.12 -32.16
C GLY A 495 13.45 -2.33 -33.47
N GLU A 496 13.05 -3.01 -34.56
CA GLU A 496 12.92 -2.40 -35.88
C GLU A 496 11.44 -2.21 -36.23
N VAL A 497 11.04 -0.95 -36.49
CA VAL A 497 9.75 -0.62 -37.10
C VAL A 497 9.98 -0.50 -38.60
N VAL A 498 9.28 -1.30 -39.38
CA VAL A 498 9.46 -1.40 -40.84
C VAL A 498 8.23 -0.86 -41.55
N VAL A 499 8.47 -0.09 -42.60
CA VAL A 499 7.46 0.25 -43.61
C VAL A 499 8.02 -0.26 -44.93
N GLU A 500 7.39 -1.29 -45.51
CA GLU A 500 7.87 -1.91 -46.75
C GLU A 500 7.73 -0.96 -47.94
N HIS A 501 8.45 -1.24 -49.02
CA HIS A 501 8.52 -0.35 -50.19
C HIS A 501 7.17 -0.09 -50.87
N ASP A 502 6.22 -1.02 -50.71
CA ASP A 502 4.87 -1.04 -51.27
C ASP A 502 3.76 -0.76 -50.24
N ASP A 503 4.12 -0.45 -48.99
CA ASP A 503 3.18 -0.10 -47.94
C ASP A 503 2.46 1.23 -48.26
N PRO A 504 1.12 1.33 -48.12
CA PRO A 504 0.37 2.57 -48.35
C PRO A 504 0.76 3.79 -47.48
N LEU A 505 1.60 3.60 -46.46
CA LEU A 505 2.13 4.65 -45.59
C LEU A 505 3.60 4.98 -45.90
N ASN A 506 4.20 4.31 -46.88
CA ASN A 506 5.52 4.66 -47.38
C ASN A 506 5.46 6.03 -48.08
N PRO A 507 6.29 7.02 -47.69
CA PRO A 507 6.21 8.37 -48.25
C PRO A 507 6.59 8.46 -49.74
N PHE A 508 7.19 7.40 -50.30
CA PHE A 508 7.47 7.28 -51.74
C PHE A 508 6.27 6.77 -52.56
N VAL A 509 5.28 6.13 -51.93
CA VAL A 509 4.15 5.46 -52.61
C VAL A 509 2.97 6.42 -52.80
N HIS A 510 2.75 6.87 -54.03
CA HIS A 510 1.69 7.79 -54.41
C HIS A 510 0.74 7.07 -55.38
N ARG A 511 -0.27 6.37 -54.84
CA ARG A 511 -1.24 5.48 -55.54
C ARG A 511 -1.83 5.97 -56.88
N TYR A 512 -1.80 7.27 -57.19
CA TYR A 512 -2.37 7.84 -58.40
C TYR A 512 -1.34 8.56 -59.29
N HIS A 513 -0.05 8.39 -59.01
CA HIS A 513 1.05 8.95 -59.81
C HIS A 513 1.80 7.82 -60.52
N PRO A 514 1.82 7.77 -61.87
CA PRO A 514 2.36 6.63 -62.63
C PRO A 514 3.83 6.26 -62.36
N ASP A 515 4.66 7.22 -61.92
CA ASP A 515 6.08 6.99 -61.62
C ASP A 515 6.36 6.68 -60.13
N HIS A 516 5.30 6.50 -59.31
CA HIS A 516 5.39 6.35 -57.85
C HIS A 516 4.32 5.41 -57.25
N ASP A 517 3.71 4.52 -58.04
CA ASP A 517 2.74 3.54 -57.53
C ASP A 517 3.32 2.12 -57.37
N ASN A 518 4.62 1.95 -57.68
CA ASN A 518 5.35 0.69 -57.75
C ASN A 518 4.75 -0.29 -58.78
N LEU A 519 4.11 0.19 -59.86
CA LEU A 519 3.65 -0.64 -60.96
C LEU A 519 4.46 -0.38 -62.23
N THR A 520 4.43 -1.34 -63.16
CA THR A 520 4.88 -1.13 -64.54
C THR A 520 4.12 0.01 -65.22
N GLU A 521 4.66 0.58 -66.30
CA GLU A 521 4.01 1.57 -67.19
C GLU A 521 2.59 1.19 -67.70
N ARG A 522 2.21 -0.09 -67.59
CA ARG A 522 0.89 -0.64 -67.97
C ARG A 522 -0.05 -0.89 -66.81
N PHE A 523 0.40 -0.65 -65.57
CA PHE A 523 -0.28 -0.96 -64.32
C PHE A 523 -0.63 -2.46 -64.16
N ASP A 524 0.11 -3.36 -64.83
CA ASP A 524 -0.21 -4.80 -64.93
C ASP A 524 0.69 -5.71 -64.06
N ALA A 525 1.83 -5.22 -63.57
CA ALA A 525 2.69 -5.92 -62.61
C ALA A 525 3.37 -4.97 -61.61
N ALA A 526 3.74 -5.48 -60.44
CA ALA A 526 4.50 -4.73 -59.43
C ALA A 526 6.00 -4.66 -59.76
N LEU A 527 6.61 -3.51 -59.48
CA LEU A 527 8.05 -3.27 -59.56
C LEU A 527 8.75 -3.69 -58.26
N PRO A 528 10.04 -4.11 -58.33
CA PRO A 528 10.83 -4.39 -57.14
C PRO A 528 11.29 -3.11 -56.42
N GLU A 529 11.66 -3.25 -55.15
CA GLU A 529 12.27 -2.21 -54.32
C GLU A 529 13.42 -1.48 -55.03
N GLY A 530 13.50 -0.16 -54.82
CA GLY A 530 14.56 0.71 -55.31
C GLY A 530 14.38 1.18 -56.75
N ARG A 531 13.27 0.81 -57.40
CA ARG A 531 12.83 1.39 -58.68
C ARG A 531 12.17 2.75 -58.49
N GLU A 532 11.13 2.80 -57.68
CA GLU A 532 10.34 4.01 -57.39
C GLU A 532 10.29 4.30 -55.89
N SER A 533 10.12 3.26 -55.07
CA SER A 533 10.05 3.32 -53.61
C SER A 533 11.11 2.45 -52.94
N PHE A 534 11.49 2.81 -51.71
CA PHE A 534 12.47 2.11 -50.87
C PHE A 534 11.83 1.63 -49.56
N ARG A 535 12.26 0.49 -49.01
CA ARG A 535 11.89 0.04 -47.66
C ARG A 535 12.44 1.03 -46.64
N VAL A 536 11.59 1.49 -45.72
CA VAL A 536 12.00 2.38 -44.63
C VAL A 536 12.11 1.57 -43.34
N ALA A 537 13.34 1.36 -42.88
CA ALA A 537 13.64 0.65 -41.65
C ALA A 537 14.01 1.65 -40.54
N ARG A 538 13.32 1.54 -39.39
CA ARG A 538 13.47 2.44 -38.24
C ARG A 538 13.88 1.65 -37.00
N THR A 539 15.18 1.61 -36.73
CA THR A 539 15.74 0.94 -35.55
C THR A 539 15.62 1.85 -34.34
N VAL A 540 14.62 1.57 -33.49
CA VAL A 540 14.35 2.29 -32.24
C VAL A 540 15.14 1.65 -31.10
N THR A 541 15.84 2.46 -30.31
CA THR A 541 16.67 2.04 -29.17
C THR A 541 16.33 2.84 -27.92
N LEU A 542 16.05 2.12 -26.83
CA LEU A 542 15.75 2.64 -25.49
C LEU A 542 16.89 2.22 -24.54
N GLU A 543 17.75 3.16 -24.16
CA GLU A 543 18.79 2.95 -23.15
C GLU A 543 18.28 3.48 -21.80
N PHE A 544 17.95 2.58 -20.88
CA PHE A 544 17.45 2.93 -19.55
C PHE A 544 18.54 3.47 -18.64
N THR A 545 18.22 4.48 -17.83
CA THR A 545 19.12 5.10 -16.84
C THR A 545 18.63 4.87 -15.41
N ASP A 546 19.56 4.74 -14.46
CA ASP A 546 19.25 4.50 -13.05
C ASP A 546 18.52 5.69 -12.39
N ASP A 547 18.75 6.90 -12.90
CA ASP A 547 18.10 8.15 -12.49
C ASP A 547 17.37 8.80 -13.66
N ASP A 548 16.50 9.76 -13.33
CA ASP A 548 15.73 10.54 -14.30
C ASP A 548 16.66 11.31 -15.25
N PRO A 549 16.44 11.28 -16.58
CA PRO A 549 17.37 11.85 -17.55
C PRO A 549 17.45 13.39 -17.53
N GLU A 550 16.54 14.08 -16.84
CA GLU A 550 16.61 15.54 -16.59
C GLU A 550 16.95 15.85 -15.12
N GLY A 551 17.31 14.83 -14.32
CA GLY A 551 17.65 14.98 -12.90
C GLY A 551 16.44 15.26 -11.98
N LEU A 552 15.21 15.04 -12.45
CA LEU A 552 14.02 15.30 -11.64
C LEU A 552 13.85 14.21 -10.54
N PRO A 553 13.56 14.58 -9.28
CA PRO A 553 13.44 13.63 -8.19
C PRO A 553 12.03 13.01 -8.14
N TRP A 554 11.70 12.08 -9.05
CA TRP A 554 10.39 11.42 -9.11
C TRP A 554 10.22 10.34 -8.01
N ALA A 555 9.06 10.32 -7.36
CA ALA A 555 8.65 9.17 -6.55
C ALA A 555 8.41 7.95 -7.44
N GLY A 556 8.89 6.78 -7.00
CA GLY A 556 8.76 5.53 -7.76
C GLY A 556 9.61 5.46 -9.04
N TRP A 557 10.63 6.32 -9.22
CA TRP A 557 11.63 6.08 -10.27
C TRP A 557 12.35 4.74 -10.03
N GLY A 558 12.56 3.98 -11.11
CA GLY A 558 13.05 2.61 -11.07
C GLY A 558 11.97 1.56 -10.72
N ASP A 559 10.78 2.00 -10.33
CA ASP A 559 9.58 1.19 -10.06
C ASP A 559 8.50 1.54 -11.10
N LEU A 560 7.46 2.30 -10.75
CA LEU A 560 6.38 2.67 -11.67
C LEU A 560 6.77 3.74 -12.72
N HIS A 561 7.90 4.44 -12.53
CA HIS A 561 8.45 5.40 -13.49
C HIS A 561 9.83 4.93 -13.97
N LEU A 562 10.05 4.93 -15.28
CA LEU A 562 11.28 4.53 -15.95
C LEU A 562 11.60 5.48 -17.10
N GLY A 563 12.84 5.49 -17.55
CA GLY A 563 13.25 6.28 -18.71
C GLY A 563 14.74 6.21 -18.96
N GLY A 564 15.22 7.13 -19.79
CA GLY A 564 16.63 7.25 -20.15
C GLY A 564 16.81 7.90 -21.51
N ARG A 565 17.73 7.38 -22.32
CA ARG A 565 18.08 7.94 -23.65
C ARG A 565 17.32 7.22 -24.76
N TYR A 566 16.68 8.02 -25.61
CA TYR A 566 16.09 7.57 -26.86
C TYR A 566 17.12 7.73 -27.99
N ARG A 567 17.33 6.67 -28.79
CA ARG A 567 18.00 6.78 -30.09
C ARG A 567 17.16 6.11 -31.16
N GLU A 568 17.20 6.65 -32.36
CA GLU A 568 16.59 6.01 -33.52
C GLU A 568 17.45 6.21 -34.76
N ARG A 569 17.66 5.13 -35.50
CA ARG A 569 18.30 5.14 -36.82
C ARG A 569 17.21 4.89 -37.86
N ILE A 570 17.18 5.70 -38.92
CA ILE A 570 16.25 5.53 -40.05
C ILE A 570 17.04 5.36 -41.34
N ASP A 571 16.82 4.22 -42.01
CA ASP A 571 17.33 3.90 -43.34
C ASP A 571 16.21 4.01 -44.39
N GLY A 572 16.58 4.00 -45.68
CA GLY A 572 15.63 4.06 -46.81
C GLY A 572 15.17 5.46 -47.22
N LEU A 573 15.05 6.41 -46.28
CA LEU A 573 14.64 7.80 -46.60
C LEU A 573 15.75 8.65 -47.26
N HIS A 574 17.02 8.27 -47.12
CA HIS A 574 18.16 9.00 -47.66
C HIS A 574 19.40 8.11 -47.78
N ARG A 575 20.33 8.45 -48.69
CA ARG A 575 21.61 7.73 -48.93
C ARG A 575 22.56 7.61 -47.72
N HIS A 576 22.29 8.39 -46.68
CA HIS A 576 22.95 8.32 -45.38
C HIS A 576 21.85 8.20 -44.33
N PRO A 577 22.00 7.30 -43.34
CA PRO A 577 20.97 7.05 -42.34
C PRO A 577 20.68 8.32 -41.54
N LEU A 578 19.40 8.55 -41.26
CA LEU A 578 19.02 9.55 -40.28
C LEU A 578 19.29 9.00 -38.88
N GLN A 579 19.72 9.87 -37.98
CA GLN A 579 20.09 9.57 -36.60
C GLN A 579 19.37 10.58 -35.72
N VAL A 580 18.53 10.07 -34.83
CA VAL A 580 17.67 10.83 -33.93
C VAL A 580 18.08 10.52 -32.50
N PHE A 581 18.19 11.53 -31.66
CA PHE A 581 18.60 11.40 -30.27
C PHE A 581 17.72 12.27 -29.35
N GLY A 582 17.48 11.78 -28.14
CA GLY A 582 16.74 12.48 -27.11
C GLY A 582 16.64 11.70 -25.82
N THR A 583 15.65 12.05 -25.00
CA THR A 583 15.31 11.33 -23.76
C THR A 583 13.95 10.64 -23.90
N PHE A 584 13.63 9.72 -23.00
CA PHE A 584 12.28 9.17 -22.89
C PHE A 584 11.91 8.91 -21.43
N ARG A 585 10.60 8.94 -21.16
CA ARG A 585 9.99 8.53 -19.88
C ARG A 585 8.80 7.63 -20.14
N LEU A 586 8.54 6.70 -19.21
CA LEU A 586 7.45 5.74 -19.21
C LEU A 586 6.89 5.59 -17.80
N GLN A 587 5.57 5.56 -17.67
CA GLN A 587 4.85 5.24 -16.45
C GLN A 587 4.04 3.95 -16.65
N ARG A 588 4.03 3.05 -15.65
CA ARG A 588 3.18 1.84 -15.67
C ARG A 588 1.71 2.24 -15.51
N ALA A 589 0.93 2.05 -16.57
CA ALA A 589 -0.49 2.42 -16.64
C ALA A 589 -1.45 1.24 -16.36
N SER A 590 -0.97 0.00 -16.52
CA SER A 590 -1.73 -1.22 -16.19
C SER A 590 -0.77 -2.36 -15.85
N ALA A 591 -1.18 -3.25 -14.95
CA ALA A 591 -0.42 -4.43 -14.55
C ALA A 591 -0.69 -5.70 -15.40
N VAL A 592 -1.57 -5.62 -16.41
CA VAL A 592 -2.05 -6.77 -17.19
C VAL A 592 -0.91 -7.37 -18.06
N PRO A 593 -0.46 -8.61 -17.79
CA PRO A 593 0.76 -9.17 -18.38
C PRO A 593 0.57 -9.80 -19.77
N VAL A 594 -0.62 -9.68 -20.37
CA VAL A 594 -0.98 -10.29 -21.66
C VAL A 594 -1.63 -9.23 -22.57
N LEU A 595 -1.37 -9.32 -23.87
CA LEU A 595 -2.10 -8.60 -24.91
C LEU A 595 -2.97 -9.61 -25.68
N ASN A 596 -4.14 -9.19 -26.14
CA ASN A 596 -5.04 -10.01 -26.95
C ASN A 596 -5.32 -11.36 -26.29
N ASP A 597 -5.72 -11.34 -25.01
CA ASP A 597 -6.08 -12.51 -24.22
C ASP A 597 -7.46 -13.07 -24.60
N GLY A 598 -7.66 -13.26 -25.91
CA GLY A 598 -8.87 -13.77 -26.53
C GLY A 598 -9.34 -15.06 -25.85
N ARG A 599 -10.65 -15.20 -25.75
CA ARG A 599 -11.32 -16.32 -25.05
C ARG A 599 -10.93 -17.69 -25.59
#